data_AF-A0A8I0L4Q0-F1
#
_entry.id   AF-A0A8I0L4Q0-F1
#
_cell.length_a   1.000
_cell.length_b   1.000
_cell.length_c   1.000
_cell.angle_alpha   90.00
_cell.angle_beta   90.00
_cell.angle_gamma   90.00
#
_symmetry.space_group_name_H-M   'P 1'
#
loop_
_entity.id
_entity.type
_entity.pdbx_description
1 polymer ?
#
loop_
_entity_poly.entity_id
_entity_poly.type
_entity_poly.pdbx_seq_one_letter_code
_entity_poly.pdbx_strand_id
1 'polypeptide(L)'
;LFRKVAGAWDDIHKRQMYITGGVSVAEHYEHDYVKPVSGHVVETCATMSWMQLTQMLLELTGESKYADAMERLMINHVFAA
;
A
#
# COMPACT_ATOMS: atom_id res chain seq x y z
N LEU A 1 13.14 -13.90 6.51
CA LEU A 1 11.73 -13.52 6.30
C LEU A 1 11.60 -12.00 6.14
N PHE A 2 11.99 -11.22 7.15
CA PHE A 2 11.93 -9.74 7.14
C PHE A 2 12.38 -9.07 5.82
N ARG A 3 13.61 -9.35 5.34
CA ARG A 3 14.12 -8.77 4.07
C ARG A 3 13.21 -9.00 2.85
N LYS A 4 12.52 -10.15 2.77
CA LYS A 4 11.60 -10.44 1.66
C LYS A 4 10.34 -9.58 1.76
N VAL A 5 9.80 -9.43 2.97
CA VAL A 5 8.61 -8.62 3.24
C VAL A 5 8.91 -7.13 3.03
N ALA A 6 10.01 -6.63 3.59
CA ALA A 6 10.44 -5.24 3.37
C ALA A 6 10.70 -4.95 1.90
N GLY A 7 11.33 -5.89 1.18
CA GLY A 7 11.54 -5.78 -0.26
C GLY A 7 10.23 -5.73 -1.06
N ALA A 8 9.26 -6.59 -0.74
CA ALA A 8 7.95 -6.56 -1.37
C ALA A 8 7.18 -5.27 -1.05
N TRP A 9 7.29 -4.76 0.18
CA TRP A 9 6.68 -3.50 0.57
C TRP A 9 7.29 -2.33 -0.21
N ASP A 10 8.62 -2.22 -0.28
CA ASP A 10 9.29 -1.14 -1.02
C ASP A 10 8.92 -1.17 -2.52
N ASP A 11 8.77 -2.37 -3.07
CA ASP A 11 8.36 -2.61 -4.44
C ASP A 11 6.95 -2.09 -4.75
N ILE A 12 5.99 -2.50 -3.91
CA ILE A 12 4.59 -2.10 -4.00
C ILE A 12 4.43 -0.61 -3.73
N HIS A 13 5.04 -0.10 -2.66
CA HIS A 13 5.00 1.31 -2.28
C HIS A 13 5.50 2.22 -3.41
N LYS A 14 6.59 1.83 -4.08
CA LYS A 14 7.18 2.61 -5.16
C LYS A 14 6.38 2.53 -6.46
N ARG A 15 5.87 1.34 -6.80
CA ARG A 15 5.37 1.10 -8.16
C ARG A 15 3.86 0.95 -8.27
N GLN A 16 3.22 0.43 -7.24
CA GLN A 16 1.84 -0.06 -7.28
C GLN A 16 0.89 0.71 -6.33
N MET A 17 1.42 1.49 -5.39
CA MET A 17 0.61 2.36 -4.54
C MET A 17 0.06 3.56 -5.34
N TYR A 18 -1.24 3.79 -5.21
CA TYR A 18 -1.90 4.97 -5.76
C TYR A 18 -1.53 6.23 -4.98
N ILE A 19 -1.78 7.39 -5.57
CA ILE A 19 -1.52 8.67 -4.90
C ILE A 19 -2.32 8.83 -3.59
N THR A 20 -3.47 8.16 -3.49
CA THR A 20 -4.32 8.09 -2.29
C THR A 20 -3.83 7.08 -1.25
N GLY A 21 -2.70 6.41 -1.48
CA GLY A 21 -2.12 5.42 -0.57
C GLY A 21 -2.72 4.01 -0.68
N GLY A 22 -3.83 3.86 -1.41
CA GLY A 22 -4.45 2.55 -1.67
C GLY A 22 -3.67 1.72 -2.68
N VAL A 23 -3.99 0.43 -2.77
CA VAL A 23 -3.29 -0.55 -3.63
C VAL A 23 -4.28 -1.48 -4.32
N SER A 24 -3.79 -2.27 -5.28
CA SER A 24 -4.52 -3.30 -6.04
C SER A 24 -5.21 -2.78 -7.31
N VAL A 25 -5.13 -3.61 -8.34
CA VAL A 25 -5.89 -3.56 -9.59
C VAL A 25 -6.52 -4.94 -9.74
N ALA A 26 -7.85 -5.00 -9.82
CA ALA A 26 -8.60 -6.26 -9.93
C ALA A 26 -8.15 -7.34 -8.92
N GLU A 27 -7.95 -6.95 -7.65
CA GLU A 27 -7.52 -7.84 -6.55
C GLU A 27 -6.11 -8.43 -6.70
N HIS A 28 -5.27 -7.86 -7.57
CA HIS A 28 -3.86 -8.24 -7.72
C HIS A 28 -2.93 -7.03 -7.89
N TYR A 29 -1.62 -7.29 -7.89
CA TYR A 29 -0.61 -6.30 -8.26
C TYR A 29 -0.29 -6.46 -9.75
N GLU A 30 -0.17 -5.34 -10.44
CA GLU A 30 0.20 -5.31 -11.84
C GLU A 30 1.72 -5.27 -12.03
N HIS A 31 2.14 -5.51 -13.26
CA HIS A 31 3.53 -5.34 -13.65
C HIS A 31 3.94 -3.86 -13.68
N ASP A 32 5.23 -3.61 -13.44
CA ASP A 32 5.86 -2.29 -13.48
C ASP A 32 5.06 -1.22 -12.72
N TYR A 33 4.63 -0.15 -13.41
CA TYR A 33 3.94 1.01 -12.82
C TYR A 33 2.47 1.11 -13.26
N VAL A 34 1.90 0.04 -13.83
CA VAL A 34 0.53 0.03 -14.34
C VAL A 34 -0.44 0.25 -13.18
N LYS A 35 -1.12 1.41 -13.21
CA LYS A 35 -2.08 1.88 -12.20
C LYS A 35 -3.23 2.61 -12.92
N PRO A 36 -4.20 1.88 -13.52
CA PRO A 36 -5.37 2.50 -14.14
C PRO A 36 -6.14 3.34 -13.11
N VAL A 37 -6.75 4.45 -13.54
CA VAL A 37 -7.49 5.35 -12.64
C VAL A 37 -9.00 5.10 -12.62
N SER A 38 -9.45 4.06 -13.31
CA SER A 38 -10.86 3.70 -13.46
C SER A 38 -11.00 2.18 -13.58
N GLY A 39 -12.18 1.65 -13.24
CA GLY A 39 -12.47 0.22 -13.26
C GLY A 39 -12.32 -0.40 -11.87
N HIS A 40 -11.85 -1.64 -11.81
CA HIS A 40 -11.64 -2.37 -10.55
C HIS A 40 -10.29 -2.01 -9.95
N VAL A 41 -10.26 -0.95 -9.15
CA VAL A 41 -9.04 -0.43 -8.52
C VAL A 41 -9.28 -0.17 -7.04
N VAL A 42 -8.21 -0.28 -6.26
CA VAL A 42 -8.20 0.12 -4.85
C VAL A 42 -9.28 -0.55 -4.00
N GLU A 43 -9.29 -1.88 -4.05
CA GLU A 43 -10.19 -2.71 -3.25
C GLU A 43 -9.95 -2.50 -1.75
N THR A 44 -11.03 -2.43 -0.98
CA THR A 44 -10.98 -2.10 0.46
C THR A 44 -10.22 -3.14 1.27
N CYS A 45 -10.39 -4.45 1.03
CA CYS A 45 -9.67 -5.47 1.81
C CYS A 45 -8.17 -5.47 1.51
N ALA A 46 -7.79 -5.39 0.23
CA ALA A 46 -6.39 -5.21 -0.16
C ALA A 46 -5.75 -3.99 0.51
N THR A 47 -6.51 -2.90 0.59
CA THR A 47 -6.09 -1.67 1.25
C THR A 47 -5.92 -1.83 2.77
N MET A 48 -6.84 -2.52 3.45
CA MET A 48 -6.72 -2.79 4.88
C MET A 48 -5.55 -3.72 5.22
N SER A 49 -5.33 -4.76 4.41
CA SER A 49 -4.16 -5.63 4.57
C SER A 49 -2.85 -4.88 4.31
N TRP A 50 -2.82 -3.96 3.35
CA TRP A 50 -1.69 -3.07 3.10
C TRP A 50 -1.41 -2.14 4.29
N MET A 51 -2.46 -1.58 4.91
CA MET A 51 -2.34 -0.78 6.13
C MET A 51 -1.72 -1.59 7.27
N GLN A 52 -2.25 -2.80 7.53
CA GLN A 52 -1.75 -3.69 8.57
C GLN A 52 -0.28 -4.07 8.36
N LEU A 53 0.11 -4.41 7.13
CA LEU A 53 1.50 -4.70 6.80
C LEU A 53 2.41 -3.49 7.08
N THR A 54 1.97 -2.31 6.67
CA THR A 54 2.73 -1.07 6.85
C THR A 54 2.89 -0.73 8.33
N GLN A 55 1.82 -0.90 9.12
CA GLN A 55 1.87 -0.74 10.57
C GLN A 55 2.85 -1.71 11.24
N MET A 56 2.82 -2.99 10.88
CA MET A 56 3.75 -3.97 11.43
C MET A 56 5.21 -3.62 11.09
N LEU A 57 5.47 -3.12 9.87
CA LEU A 57 6.82 -2.68 9.49
C LEU A 57 7.26 -1.43 10.25
N LEU A 58 6.36 -0.48 10.50
CA LEU A 58 6.63 0.67 11.37
C LEU A 58 7.01 0.21 12.79
N GLU A 59 6.20 -0.65 13.40
CA GLU A 59 6.43 -1.15 14.75
C GLU A 59 7.74 -1.94 14.88
N LEU A 60 8.11 -2.69 13.85
CA LEU A 60 9.33 -3.51 13.84
C LEU A 60 10.61 -2.70 13.62
N THR A 61 10.55 -1.60 12.87
CA THR A 61 11.74 -0.91 12.36
C THR A 61 11.91 0.51 12.89
N GLY A 62 10.82 1.17 13.27
CA GLY A 62 10.79 2.60 13.59
C GLY A 62 11.06 3.53 12.40
N GLU A 63 11.10 3.03 11.16
CA GLU A 63 11.37 3.89 9.99
C GLU A 63 10.14 4.74 9.64
N SER A 64 10.32 6.06 9.53
CA SER A 64 9.22 7.01 9.29
C SER A 64 8.48 6.79 7.97
N LYS A 65 9.14 6.21 6.95
CA LYS A 65 8.53 5.94 5.63
C LYS A 65 7.24 5.11 5.72
N TYR A 66 7.16 4.22 6.71
CA TYR A 66 5.96 3.41 6.95
C TYR A 66 4.84 4.27 7.56
N ALA A 67 5.16 5.19 8.47
CA ALA A 67 4.20 6.14 9.02
C ALA A 67 3.67 7.10 7.94
N ASP A 68 4.53 7.60 7.06
CA ASP A 68 4.13 8.48 5.94
C ASP A 68 3.16 7.77 4.98
N ALA A 69 3.43 6.50 4.67
CA ALA A 69 2.56 5.68 3.84
C ALA A 69 1.22 5.39 4.52
N MET A 70 1.22 5.11 5.83
CA MET A 70 -0.01 4.93 6.62
C MET A 70 -0.84 6.21 6.66
N GLU A 71 -0.23 7.36 6.92
CA GLU A 71 -0.93 8.65 6.96
C GLU A 71 -1.61 8.91 5.62
N ARG A 72 -0.84 8.84 4.52
CA ARG A 72 -1.37 9.05 3.16
C ARG A 72 -2.54 8.12 2.87
N LEU A 73 -2.43 6.86 3.24
CA LEU A 73 -3.50 5.90 3.03
C LEU A 73 -4.74 6.22 3.88
N MET A 74 -4.54 6.54 5.16
CA MET A 74 -5.62 6.73 6.13
C MET A 74 -6.45 7.98 5.83
N ILE A 75 -5.79 9.12 5.58
CA ILE A 75 -6.48 10.40 5.37
C ILE A 75 -7.09 10.55 3.98
N ASN A 76 -6.74 9.67 3.03
CA ASN A 76 -7.28 9.71 1.67
C ASN A 76 -8.21 8.53 1.41
N HIS A 77 -7.68 7.31 1.24
CA HIS A 77 -8.50 6.20 0.76
C HIS A 77 -9.39 5.60 1.85
N VAL A 78 -8.84 5.35 3.05
CA VAL A 78 -9.58 4.66 4.12
C VAL A 78 -10.81 5.45 4.56
N PHE A 79 -10.70 6.78 4.68
CA PHE A 79 -11.83 7.62 5.06
C PHE A 79 -12.77 7.99 3.92
N ALA A 80 -12.39 7.71 2.66
CA ALA A 80 -13.26 7.93 1.51
C ALA A 80 -14.13 6.71 1.15
N ALA A 81 -13.78 5.52 1.67
CA ALA A 81 -14.41 4.24 1.37
C ALA A 81 -15.75 4.01 2.09
#